data_AF-A0A1Q6M5D4-F1
#
_entry.id   AF-A0A1Q6M5D4-F1
#
_cell.length_a   1.000
_cell.length_b   1.000
_cell.length_c   1.000
_cell.angle_alpha   90.00
_cell.angle_beta   90.00
_cell.angle_gamma   90.00
#
_symmetry.space_group_name_H-M   'P 1'
#
loop_
_entity.id
_entity.type
_entity.pdbx_description
1 polymer ?
#
loop_
_entity_poly.entity_id
_entity_poly.type
_entity_poly.pdbx_seq_one_letter_code
_entity_poly.pdbx_strand_id
1 'polypeptide(L)' 'MILIETARLFLRNVAAKDAETIYDYRNNEICAMYQRGQIKDLLDGIEDLVDHHKDDEISFDAYLSIDGTD' A
#
# COMPACT_ATOMS: atom_id res chain seq x y z
N MET A 1 8.11 -10.57 -7.10
CA MET A 1 8.62 -9.22 -6.74
C MET A 1 8.19 -8.29 -7.85
N ILE A 2 7.19 -7.47 -7.59
CA ILE A 2 6.60 -6.60 -8.60
C ILE A 2 7.05 -5.18 -8.26
N LEU A 3 7.56 -4.47 -9.27
CA LEU A 3 8.30 -3.23 -9.08
C LEU A 3 8.03 -2.26 -10.22
N ILE A 4 7.65 -1.03 -9.90
CA ILE A 4 7.72 0.11 -10.81
C ILE A 4 8.92 0.95 -10.39
N GLU A 5 9.84 1.21 -11.31
CA GLU A 5 11.06 1.97 -11.04
C GLU A 5 11.10 3.27 -11.85
N THR A 6 11.66 4.30 -11.24
CA THR A 6 12.02 5.57 -11.86
C THR A 6 13.49 5.86 -11.57
N ALA A 7 14.05 6.92 -12.16
CA ALA A 7 15.43 7.31 -11.92
C ALA A 7 15.78 7.60 -10.43
N ARG A 8 14.79 7.80 -9.55
CA ARG A 8 15.02 8.17 -8.14
C ARG A 8 14.26 7.34 -7.13
N LEU A 9 13.28 6.54 -7.55
CA LEU A 9 12.32 5.87 -6.68
C LEU A 9 11.93 4.52 -7.24
N PHE A 10 11.56 3.62 -6.34
CA PHE A 10 11.01 2.31 -6.65
C PHE A 10 9.71 2.12 -5.85
N LEU A 11 8.70 1.54 -6.48
CA LEU A 11 7.44 1.15 -5.87
C LEU A 11 7.30 -0.37 -5.95
N ARG A 12 7.06 -1.03 -4.83
CA ARG A 12 6.90 -2.50 -4.74
C ARG A 12 5.68 -2.85 -3.89
N ASN A 13 5.24 -4.10 -3.99
CA ASN A 13 4.30 -4.67 -3.03
C ASN A 13 4.83 -4.52 -1.60
N VAL A 14 3.89 -4.27 -0.71
CA VAL A 14 4.13 -4.25 0.73
C VAL A 14 4.40 -5.67 1.20
N ALA A 15 5.32 -5.81 2.15
CA ALA A 15 5.64 -7.07 2.81
C ALA A 15 5.47 -6.91 4.33
N ALA A 16 5.35 -8.02 5.05
CA ALA A 16 5.13 -8.01 6.51
C ALA A 16 6.10 -7.07 7.28
N LYS A 17 7.36 -7.03 6.85
CA LYS A 17 8.39 -6.15 7.44
C LYS A 17 8.11 -4.64 7.33
N ASP A 18 7.17 -4.22 6.49
CA ASP A 18 6.84 -2.81 6.27
C ASP A 18 5.72 -2.33 7.20
N ALA A 19 5.04 -3.25 7.91
CA ALA A 19 3.86 -2.95 8.72
C ALA A 19 4.14 -1.89 9.79
N GLU A 20 5.26 -2.01 10.52
CA GLU A 20 5.67 -1.04 11.54
C GLU A 20 5.89 0.36 10.95
N THR A 21 6.54 0.45 9.78
CA THR A 21 6.77 1.75 9.12
C THR A 21 5.45 2.40 8.68
N ILE A 22 4.50 1.60 8.19
CA ILE A 22 3.16 2.09 7.83
C ILE A 22 2.40 2.56 9.08
N TYR A 23 2.50 1.82 10.18
CA TYR A 23 1.91 2.18 11.48
C TYR A 23 2.45 3.53 11.97
N ASP A 24 3.77 3.68 12.02
CA ASP A 24 4.43 4.92 12.44
C ASP A 24 4.01 6.10 11.56
N TYR A 25 3.99 5.91 10.25
CA TYR A 25 3.62 6.95 9.31
C TYR A 25 2.14 7.37 9.45
N ARG A 26 1.22 6.41 9.60
CA ARG A 26 -0.22 6.70 9.74
C ARG A 26 -0.60 7.31 11.10
N ASN A 27 0.21 7.04 12.14
CA ASN A 27 0.02 7.58 13.48
C ASN A 27 0.85 8.84 13.77
N ASN A 28 1.79 9.21 12.89
CA ASN A 28 2.55 10.44 13.03
C ASN A 28 1.60 11.67 13.06
N GLU A 29 1.74 12.55 14.04
CA GLU A 29 0.83 13.68 14.26
C GLU A 29 0.72 14.63 13.06
N ILE A 30 1.83 14.86 12.34
CA ILE A 30 1.89 15.72 11.15
C ILE A 30 1.18 15.04 9.98
N CYS A 31 1.38 13.73 9.82
CA CYS A 31 0.80 12.97 8.71
C CYS A 31 -0.66 12.60 8.95
N ALA A 32 -1.07 12.39 10.20
CA ALA A 32 -2.37 11.85 10.60
C ALA A 32 -3.56 12.66 10.06
N MET A 33 -3.40 13.98 9.91
CA MET A 33 -4.43 14.85 9.33
C MET A 33 -4.76 14.53 7.87
N TYR A 34 -3.81 13.91 7.15
CA TYR A 34 -3.96 13.49 5.74
C TYR A 34 -4.35 12.02 5.60
N GLN A 35 -4.38 11.25 6.70
CA GLN A 35 -4.64 9.80 6.71
C GLN A 35 -6.07 9.48 7.19
N ARG A 36 -7.04 10.36 6.91
CA ARG A 36 -8.44 10.14 7.31
C ARG A 36 -9.01 8.87 6.65
N GLY A 37 -9.66 8.03 7.46
CA GLY A 37 -10.25 6.77 7.01
C GLY A 37 -9.26 5.62 6.81
N GLN A 38 -7.96 5.83 7.07
CA GLN A 38 -6.96 4.77 7.00
C GLN A 38 -6.94 3.95 8.29
N ILE A 39 -6.71 2.64 8.16
CA ILE A 39 -6.49 1.73 9.30
C ILE A 39 -5.18 2.09 10.01
N LYS A 40 -5.23 2.23 11.34
CA LYS A 40 -4.08 2.68 12.16
C LYS A 40 -3.59 1.65 13.16
N ASP A 41 -4.37 0.61 13.44
CA ASP A 41 -3.97 -0.46 14.34
C ASP A 41 -2.97 -1.39 13.64
N LEU A 42 -1.92 -1.81 14.36
CA LEU A 42 -0.85 -2.61 13.79
C LEU A 42 -1.29 -4.06 13.53
N LEU A 43 -1.67 -4.78 14.59
CA LEU A 43 -1.95 -6.22 14.57
C LEU A 43 -3.25 -6.55 13.81
N ASP A 44 -4.42 -6.17 14.34
CA ASP A 44 -5.73 -6.46 13.74
C ASP A 44 -6.12 -5.44 12.64
N GLY A 45 -5.13 -5.00 11.86
CA GLY A 45 -5.33 -3.91 10.91
C GLY A 45 -4.29 -3.88 9.81
N ILE A 46 -3.15 -3.22 10.05
CA ILE A 46 -2.11 -3.05 9.04
C ILE A 46 -1.52 -4.40 8.64
N GLU A 47 -1.21 -5.29 9.60
CA GLU A 47 -0.69 -6.63 9.28
C GLU A 47 -1.69 -7.45 8.46
N ASP A 48 -2.98 -7.44 8.83
CA ASP A 48 -4.05 -8.09 8.07
C ASP A 48 -4.15 -7.57 6.63
N LEU A 49 -4.07 -6.24 6.44
CA LEU A 49 -4.05 -5.65 5.10
C LEU A 49 -2.84 -6.12 4.29
N VAL A 50 -1.66 -6.16 4.91
CA VAL A 50 -0.43 -6.60 4.23
C VAL A 50 -0.53 -8.06 3.84
N ASP A 51 -1.05 -8.94 4.69
CA ASP A 51 -1.23 -10.35 4.37
C ASP A 51 -2.30 -10.55 3.28
N HIS A 52 -3.42 -9.84 3.37
CA HIS A 52 -4.51 -9.94 2.40
C HIS A 52 -4.06 -9.57 0.98
N HIS A 53 -3.20 -8.56 0.84
CA HIS A 53 -2.74 -8.02 -0.44
C HIS A 53 -1.33 -8.49 -0.86
N LYS A 54 -0.76 -9.50 -0.17
CA LYS A 54 0.64 -9.93 -0.40
C LYS A 54 0.90 -10.47 -1.81
N ASP A 55 -0.14 -10.98 -2.46
CA ASP A 55 -0.09 -11.59 -3.79
C ASP A 55 -0.64 -10.69 -4.90
N ASP A 56 -1.06 -9.45 -4.57
CA ASP A 56 -1.58 -8.50 -5.55
C ASP A 56 -0.52 -8.13 -6.61
N GLU A 57 -0.94 -7.86 -7.84
CA GLU A 57 -0.03 -7.43 -8.90
C GLU A 57 0.00 -5.91 -9.06
N ILE A 58 1.17 -5.29 -8.86
CA ILE A 58 1.42 -3.90 -9.26
C ILE A 58 1.80 -3.86 -10.74
N SER A 59 0.84 -3.63 -11.63
CA SER A 59 1.13 -3.46 -13.06
C SER A 59 0.67 -2.08 -13.57
N PHE A 60 1.34 -1.59 -14.62
CA PHE A 60 0.93 -0.37 -15.31
C PHE A 60 -0.35 -0.60 -16.13
N ASP A 61 -0.56 -1.84 -16.60
CA ASP A 61 -1.68 -2.21 -17.46
C ASP A 61 -2.98 -2.51 -16.69
N ALA A 62 -2.91 -2.80 -15.38
CA ALA A 62 -4.08 -3.10 -14.55
C ALA A 62 -5.10 -1.96 -14.48
N TYR A 63 -4.71 -0.72 -14.79
CA TYR A 63 -5.61 0.44 -14.73
C TYR A 63 -6.47 0.62 -16.01
N LEU A 64 -6.15 -0.06 -17.11
CA LEU A 64 -6.82 0.14 -18.40
C LEU A 64 -8.00 -0.83 -18.65
N SER A 65 -8.33 -1.70 -17.68
CA SER A 65 -9.40 -2.70 -17.86
C SER A 65 -10.82 -2.20 -17.53
N ILE A 66 -10.99 -0.92 -17.15
CA ILE A 66 -12.28 -0.38 -16.65
C ILE A 66 -13.02 0.48 -17.70
N ASP A 67 -12.47 0.69 -18.90
CA ASP A 67 -13.14 1.44 -19.99
C ASP A 67 -13.36 0.58 -21.24
N GLY A 68 -14.01 -0.59 -21.10
CA GLY A 68 -14.13 -1.56 -22.20
C GLY A 68 -15.36 -2.46 -22.22
N THR A 69 -16.48 -2.08 -21.59
CA THR A 69 -17.78 -2.72 -21.83
C THR A 69 -18.83 -1.67 -22.16
N ASP A 70 -19.07 -1.50 -23.46
CA ASP A 70 -20.39 -1.22 -24.03
C ASP A 70 -21.40 -2.31 -23.62
#